data_AF-A0A3S0GV27-F1
#
_entry.id   AF-A0A3S0GV27-F1
#
_cell.length_a   1.000
_cell.length_b   1.000
_cell.length_c   1.000
_cell.angle_alpha   90.00
_cell.angle_beta   90.00
_cell.angle_gamma   90.00
#
_symmetry.space_group_name_H-M   'P 1'
#
loop_
_entity.id
_entity.type
_entity.pdbx_description
1 polymer ?
#
loop_
_entity_poly.entity_id
_entity_poly.type
_entity_poly.pdbx_seq_one_letter_code
_entity_poly.pdbx_strand_id
1 'polypeptide(L)' 'MSETHLNPAKSVIGKIGIEKVASITGKHVSRVYRWMYPKERGGTGGRVPQEDAEKLLAYAKENKIDLAPADFFADAA' A
#
# COMPACT_ATOMS: atom_id res chain seq x y z
N MET A 1 -12.17 18.26 -4.48
CA MET A 1 -11.60 16.89 -4.58
C MET A 1 -10.15 16.97 -4.14
N SER A 2 -9.85 16.88 -2.85
CA SER A 2 -8.47 17.02 -2.37
C SER A 2 -7.77 15.68 -2.42
N GLU A 3 -7.07 15.43 -3.52
CA GLU A 3 -6.15 14.32 -3.72
C GLU A 3 -4.97 14.46 -2.75
N THR A 4 -5.00 13.72 -1.64
CA THR A 4 -3.85 13.64 -0.72
C THR A 4 -3.54 12.19 -0.41
N HIS A 5 -3.46 11.38 -1.47
CA HIS A 5 -2.92 10.02 -1.37
C HIS A 5 -1.43 10.07 -1.65
N LEU A 6 -0.65 9.75 -0.63
CA LEU A 6 0.81 9.74 -0.67
C LEU A 6 1.31 8.42 -1.27
N ASN A 7 2.34 8.54 -2.10
CA ASN A 7 3.14 7.42 -2.55
C ASN A 7 4.17 7.04 -1.47
N PRO A 8 4.63 5.78 -1.42
CA PRO A 8 4.39 4.67 -2.36
C PRO A 8 3.04 3.92 -2.23
N ALA A 9 2.33 4.03 -1.12
CA ALA A 9 1.15 3.22 -0.80
C ALA A 9 0.03 3.35 -1.83
N LYS A 10 -0.19 4.54 -2.38
CA LYS A 10 -1.19 4.77 -3.44
C LYS A 10 -0.93 3.87 -4.66
N SER A 11 0.33 3.78 -5.11
CA SER A 11 0.70 3.00 -6.29
C SER A 11 0.56 1.49 -6.05
N VAL A 12 1.03 1.00 -4.90
CA VAL A 12 0.88 -0.41 -4.50
C VAL A 12 -0.60 -0.79 -4.41
N ILE A 13 -1.41 0.01 -3.73
CA ILE A 13 -2.85 -0.23 -3.58
C ILE A 13 -3.55 -0.14 -4.93
N GLY A 14 -3.12 0.76 -5.83
CA GLY A 14 -3.65 0.88 -7.19
C GLY A 14 -3.41 -0.35 -8.05
N LYS A 15 -2.25 -1.02 -7.91
CA LYS A 15 -1.91 -2.24 -8.67
C LYS A 15 -2.74 -3.46 -8.26
N ILE A 16 -3.09 -3.58 -6.98
CA ILE A 16 -3.75 -4.77 -6.42
C ILE A 16 -5.25 -4.56 -6.18
N GLY A 17 -5.65 -3.34 -5.85
CA GLY A 17 -6.99 -2.98 -5.40
C GLY A 17 -7.13 -3.03 -3.87
N ILE A 18 -7.78 -2.02 -3.30
CA ILE A 18 -7.81 -1.82 -1.84
C ILE A 18 -8.51 -2.93 -1.06
N GLU A 19 -9.62 -3.46 -1.59
CA GLU A 19 -10.35 -4.55 -0.95
C GLU A 19 -9.51 -5.82 -0.92
N LYS A 20 -8.78 -6.09 -2.01
CA LYS A 20 -7.88 -7.23 -2.10
C LYS A 20 -6.71 -7.10 -1.14
N VAL A 21 -6.09 -5.91 -1.06
CA VAL A 21 -5.04 -5.61 -0.08
C VAL A 21 -5.53 -5.84 1.35
N ALA A 22 -6.74 -5.38 1.67
CA ALA A 22 -7.38 -5.62 2.96
C ALA A 22 -7.55 -7.12 3.26
N SER A 23 -8.04 -7.90 2.29
CA SER A 23 -8.16 -9.36 2.42
C SER A 23 -6.82 -10.07 2.60
N ILE A 24 -5.78 -9.71 1.84
CA ILE A 24 -4.44 -10.33 1.92
C ILE A 24 -3.78 -10.05 3.27
N THR A 25 -3.89 -8.81 3.73
CA THR A 25 -3.22 -8.34 4.95
C THR A 25 -4.00 -8.70 6.22
N GLY A 26 -5.27 -9.09 6.08
CA GLY A 26 -6.19 -9.33 7.19
C GLY A 26 -6.60 -8.05 7.92
N LYS A 27 -6.43 -6.88 7.29
CA LYS A 27 -6.72 -5.58 7.89
C LYS A 27 -8.01 -5.01 7.34
N HIS A 28 -8.73 -4.25 8.17
CA HIS A 28 -9.90 -3.52 7.72
C HIS A 28 -9.54 -2.53 6.60
N VAL A 29 -10.40 -2.41 5.59
CA VAL A 29 -10.20 -1.54 4.41
C VAL A 29 -9.84 -0.10 4.79
N SER A 30 -10.45 0.44 5.86
CA SER A 30 -10.14 1.79 6.34
C SER A 30 -8.70 1.94 6.87
N ARG A 31 -8.10 0.88 7.44
CA ARG A 31 -6.68 0.91 7.86
C ARG A 31 -5.75 0.95 6.65
N VAL A 32 -6.07 0.16 5.63
CA VAL A 32 -5.33 0.17 4.35
C VAL A 32 -5.44 1.55 3.69
N TYR A 33 -6.63 2.15 3.69
CA TYR A 33 -6.84 3.48 3.13
C TYR A 33 -5.98 4.55 3.82
N ARG A 34 -5.80 4.45 5.14
CA ARG A 34 -4.95 5.35 5.93
C ARG A 34 -3.45 5.24 5.61
N TRP A 35 -2.98 4.18 4.95
CA TRP A 35 -1.58 4.12 4.53
C TRP A 35 -1.23 5.22 3.53
N MET A 36 -2.22 5.63 2.73
CA MET A 36 -2.05 6.73 1.78
C MET A 36 -2.09 8.10 2.45
N TYR A 37 -2.37 8.19 3.75
CA TYR A 37 -2.51 9.48 4.44
C TYR A 37 -1.18 9.95 5.04
N PRO A 38 -0.99 11.28 5.20
CA PRO A 38 0.11 11.83 5.98
C PRO A 38 0.05 11.38 7.44
N LYS A 39 1.21 11.32 8.10
CA LYS A 39 1.31 10.95 9.52
C LYS A 39 0.50 11.89 10.42
N GLU A 40 0.42 13.17 10.07
CA GLU A 40 -0.37 14.20 10.78
C GLU A 40 -1.88 13.89 10.81
N ARG A 41 -2.38 13.13 9.82
CA ARG A 41 -3.79 12.67 9.78
C ARG A 41 -3.97 11.24 10.30
N GLY A 42 -2.98 10.72 11.03
CA GLY A 42 -2.98 9.34 11.54
C GLY A 42 -2.74 8.28 10.47
N GLY A 43 -2.10 8.66 9.36
CA GLY A 43 -1.62 7.74 8.33
C GLY A 43 -0.18 7.27 8.57
N THR A 44 0.37 6.55 7.60
CA THR A 44 1.77 6.07 7.64
C THR A 44 2.74 7.01 6.91
N GLY A 45 2.25 8.11 6.35
CA GLY A 45 3.03 9.00 5.50
C GLY A 45 3.23 8.43 4.10
N GLY A 46 2.24 7.71 3.57
CA GLY A 46 2.33 7.08 2.26
C GLY A 46 3.05 5.75 2.24
N ARG A 47 3.47 5.18 3.37
CA ARG A 47 4.26 3.94 3.40
C ARG A 47 3.40 2.73 3.75
N VAL A 48 3.56 1.63 3.03
CA VAL A 48 2.96 0.35 3.44
C VAL A 48 3.82 -0.22 4.58
N PRO A 49 3.24 -0.72 5.68
CA PRO A 49 4.03 -1.38 6.72
C PRO A 49 4.77 -2.61 6.18
N GLN A 50 5.97 -2.89 6.69
CA GLN A 50 6.84 -3.94 6.16
C GLN A 50 6.19 -5.33 6.18
N GLU A 51 5.57 -5.72 7.31
CA GLU A 51 4.88 -7.01 7.44
C GLU A 51 3.74 -7.19 6.42
N ASP A 52 3.10 -6.08 6.02
CA ASP A 52 2.05 -6.09 5.01
C ASP A 52 2.63 -6.13 3.60
N ALA A 53 3.74 -5.42 3.36
CA ALA A 53 4.45 -5.42 2.08
C ALA A 53 4.93 -6.84 1.70
N GLU A 54 5.46 -7.60 2.66
CA GLU A 54 5.89 -8.98 2.45
C GLU A 54 4.74 -9.89 1.99
N LYS A 55 3.56 -9.76 2.61
CA LYS A 55 2.35 -10.52 2.21
C LYS A 55 1.88 -10.13 0.81
N LEU A 56 1.91 -8.84 0.50
CA LEU A 56 1.50 -8.34 -0.82
C LEU A 56 2.46 -8.79 -1.93
N LEU A 57 3.77 -8.80 -1.66
CA LEU A 57 4.77 -9.33 -2.59
C LEU A 57 4.60 -10.83 -2.83
N ALA A 58 4.35 -11.61 -1.77
CA ALA A 58 4.07 -13.04 -1.90
C ALA A 58 2.82 -13.29 -2.76
N TYR A 59 1.74 -12.55 -2.50
CA TYR A 59 0.51 -12.62 -3.28
C TYR A 59 0.74 -12.22 -4.74
N ALA A 60 1.47 -11.13 -4.97
CA ALA A 60 1.75 -10.64 -6.32
C ALA A 60 2.55 -11.66 -7.14
N LYS A 61 3.55 -12.31 -6.52
CA LYS A 61 4.34 -13.37 -7.16
C LYS A 61 3.46 -14.57 -7.55
N GLU A 62 2.55 -14.98 -6.68
CA GLU A 62 1.63 -16.10 -6.94
C GLU A 62 0.61 -15.77 -8.03
N ASN A 63 0.12 -14.53 -8.07
CA ASN A 63 -0.94 -14.07 -8.98
C ASN A 63 -0.40 -13.39 -10.25
N LYS A 64 0.93 -13.42 -10.47
CA LYS A 64 1.61 -12.77 -11.61
C LYS A 64 1.27 -11.29 -11.76
N ILE A 65 1.15 -10.58 -10.63
CA ILE A 65 0.96 -9.14 -10.60
C ILE A 65 2.33 -8.47 -10.72
N ASP A 66 2.44 -7.47 -11.58
CA ASP A 66 3.65 -6.66 -11.75
C ASP A 66 3.84 -5.72 -10.55
N LEU A 67 4.31 -6.29 -9.43
CA LEU A 67 4.60 -5.59 -8.19
C LEU A 67 6.02 -5.95 -7.74
N ALA A 68 6.90 -4.97 -7.76
CA ALA A 68 8.27 -5.12 -7.33
C ALA A 68 8.46 -4.60 -5.90
N PRO A 69 9.47 -5.07 -5.16
CA PRO A 69 9.84 -4.47 -3.87
C PRO A 69 10.11 -2.97 -3.98
N ALA A 70 10.63 -2.51 -5.12
CA ALA A 70 10.87 -1.09 -5.41
C ALA A 70 9.59 -0.24 -5.36
N ASP A 71 8.41 -0.79 -5.69
CA ASP A 71 7.14 -0.07 -5.61
C ASP A 71 6.77 0.35 -4.18
N PHE A 72 7.37 -0.27 -3.17
CA PHE A 72 7.13 0.02 -1.75
C PHE A 72 8.04 1.10 -1.17
N PHE A 73 9.03 1.55 -1.94
CA PHE A 73 9.95 2.61 -1.56
C PHE A 73 9.72 3.79 -2.50
N ALA A 74 9.26 4.93 -1.96
CA ALA A 74 9.38 6.16 -2.74
C ALA A 74 10.86 6.50 -2.83
N ASP A 75 11.34 6.71 -4.05
CA ASP A 75 12.67 7.26 -4.31
C ASP A 75 12.79 8.54 -3.48
N ALA A 76 13.72 8.53 -2.53
CA ALA A 76 14.01 9.69 -1.72
C ALA A 76 14.74 10.70 -2.62
N ALA A 77 13.97 11.49 -3.36
CA ALA A 77 14.46 12.72 -3.98
C ALA A 77 14.69 13.80 -2.92
#